data_AF-A0A9J6NWP3-F1
#
_entry.id   AF-A0A9J6NWP3-F1
#
_cell.length_a   1.000
_cell.length_b   1.000
_cell.length_c   1.000
_cell.angle_alpha   90.00
_cell.angle_beta   90.00
_cell.angle_gamma   90.00
#
_symmetry.space_group_name_H-M   'P 1'
#
loop_
_entity.id
_entity.type
_entity.pdbx_description
1 polymer ?
#
loop_
_entity_poly.entity_id
_entity_poly.type
_entity_poly.pdbx_seq_one_letter_code
_entity_poly.pdbx_strand_id
1 'polypeptide(L)'
;MIKEPISKLILTLAIPAILGQVLDIAYNLIDVIFMYVFPLGMFGAGIATLLAQFLAALYILIYYRKNNKFTLSLKKIEFKYAKEIFSVGSGVFFREIVEAIVLIILNSIILLVGGSIYLSAFSIINKIIM
;
A
#
# COMPACT_ATOMS: atom_id res chain seq x y z
N MET A 1 -22.62 8.14 19.06
CA MET A 1 -22.32 9.53 19.44
C MET A 1 -20.87 9.61 19.88
N ILE A 2 -20.01 10.23 19.07
CA ILE A 2 -18.58 10.38 19.31
C ILE A 2 -18.42 11.34 20.50
N LYS A 3 -17.90 10.85 21.62
CA LYS A 3 -17.68 11.61 22.88
C LYS A 3 -16.26 12.15 23.01
N GLU A 4 -15.49 12.13 21.92
CA GLU A 4 -14.11 12.63 21.90
C GLU A 4 -14.03 14.00 21.19
N PRO A 5 -13.19 14.92 21.68
CA PRO A 5 -12.98 16.20 21.02
C PRO A 5 -12.36 15.98 19.63
N ILE A 6 -12.86 16.72 18.64
CA ILE A 6 -12.47 16.62 17.21
C ILE A 6 -10.94 16.69 17.04
N SER A 7 -10.24 17.48 17.86
CA SER A 7 -8.77 17.59 17.85
C SER A 7 -8.06 16.29 18.21
N LYS A 8 -8.57 15.51 19.17
CA LYS A 8 -7.98 14.20 19.53
C LYS A 8 -8.21 13.16 18.43
N LEU A 9 -9.33 13.22 17.73
CA LEU A 9 -9.62 12.31 16.61
C LEU A 9 -8.68 12.60 15.44
N ILE A 10 -8.49 13.88 15.09
CA ILE A 10 -7.55 14.29 14.04
C ILE A 10 -6.14 13.84 14.41
N LEU A 11 -5.68 14.08 15.64
CA LEU A 11 -4.33 13.66 16.07
C LEU A 11 -4.16 12.14 16.05
N THR A 12 -5.17 11.39 16.50
CA THR A 12 -5.12 9.91 16.54
C THR A 12 -5.02 9.30 15.14
N LEU A 13 -5.61 9.91 14.12
CA LEU A 13 -5.54 9.43 12.74
C LEU A 13 -4.33 9.99 11.97
N ALA A 14 -3.98 11.26 12.22
CA ALA A 14 -2.89 11.93 11.51
C ALA A 14 -1.51 11.39 11.92
N ILE A 15 -1.29 11.08 13.21
CA ILE A 15 0.02 10.60 13.68
C ILE A 15 0.42 9.29 12.98
N PRO A 16 -0.42 8.23 12.95
CA PRO A 16 -0.10 7.01 12.21
C PRO A 16 0.09 7.24 10.71
N ALA A 17 -0.72 8.10 10.10
CA ALA A 17 -0.63 8.40 8.66
C ALA A 17 0.71 9.06 8.30
N ILE A 18 1.14 10.07 9.07
CA ILE A 18 2.42 10.75 8.86
C ILE A 18 3.58 9.79 9.11
N LEU A 19 3.52 8.98 10.18
CA LEU A 19 4.54 7.97 10.45
C LEU A 19 4.65 6.95 9.30
N GLY A 20 3.51 6.53 8.74
CA GLY A 20 3.46 5.67 7.55
C GLY A 20 4.21 6.27 6.37
N GLN A 21 3.93 7.53 6.03
CA GLN A 21 4.61 8.22 4.93
C GLN A 21 6.13 8.37 5.17
N VAL A 22 6.56 8.64 6.41
CA VAL A 22 7.99 8.71 6.74
C VAL A 22 8.66 7.35 6.57
N LEU A 23 7.99 6.26 6.96
CA LEU A 23 8.47 4.91 6.74
C LEU A 23 8.57 4.57 5.25
N ASP A 24 7.61 5.01 4.43
CA ASP A 24 7.66 4.83 2.97
C ASP A 24 8.87 5.55 2.35
N ILE A 25 9.20 6.76 2.82
CA ILE A 25 10.41 7.47 2.39
C ILE A 25 11.67 6.70 2.79
N ALA A 26 11.74 6.20 4.03
CA ALA A 26 12.86 5.39 4.48
C ALA A 26 13.00 4.08 3.67
N TYR A 27 11.87 3.48 3.29
CA TYR A 27 11.83 2.30 2.45
C TYR A 27 12.41 2.57 1.05
N ASN A 28 12.06 3.69 0.43
CA ASN A 28 12.62 4.09 -0.87
C ASN A 28 14.16 4.28 -0.82
N LEU A 29 14.74 4.63 0.33
CA LEU A 29 16.21 4.69 0.49
C LEU A 29 16.84 3.29 0.45
N ILE A 30 16.16 2.27 0.98
CA ILE A 30 16.61 0.88 0.92
C ILE A 30 16.62 0.41 -0.54
N ASP A 31 15.61 0.76 -1.33
CA ASP A 31 15.58 0.43 -2.77
C ASP A 31 16.78 1.03 -3.51
N VAL A 32 17.15 2.29 -3.21
CA VAL A 32 18.34 2.95 -3.79
C VAL A 32 19.62 2.22 -3.40
N ILE A 33 19.75 1.78 -2.15
CA ILE A 33 20.90 0.99 -1.71
C ILE A 33 20.99 -0.32 -2.52
N PHE A 34 19.89 -1.06 -2.64
CA PHE A 34 19.87 -2.30 -3.42
C PHE A 34 20.13 -2.07 -4.91
N MET A 35 19.69 -0.94 -5.45
CA MET A 35 19.89 -0.56 -6.84
C MET A 35 21.36 -0.24 -7.16
N TYR A 36 22.01 0.60 -6.34
CA TYR A 36 23.33 1.16 -6.66
C TYR A 36 24.51 0.50 -5.94
N VAL A 37 24.31 -0.04 -4.73
CA VAL A 37 25.41 -0.62 -3.93
C VAL A 37 25.69 -2.09 -4.31
N PHE A 38 24.67 -2.82 -4.75
CA PHE A 38 24.77 -4.25 -5.11
C PHE A 38 24.92 -4.52 -6.61
N PRO A 39 25.32 -3.51 -7.40
CA PRO A 39 25.15 -3.44 -8.87
C PRO A 39 23.95 -4.16 -9.52
N LEU A 40 22.81 -4.29 -8.83
CA LEU A 40 21.66 -5.04 -9.35
C LEU A 40 20.73 -4.19 -10.23
N GLY A 41 20.93 -2.87 -10.28
CA GLY A 41 20.03 -1.97 -11.03
C GLY A 41 18.59 -2.10 -10.57
N MET A 42 17.63 -2.05 -11.50
CA MET A 42 16.20 -2.16 -11.18
C MET A 42 15.81 -3.50 -10.54
N PHE A 43 16.56 -4.57 -10.82
CA PHE A 43 16.34 -5.87 -10.19
C PHE A 43 16.60 -5.82 -8.68
N GLY A 44 17.54 -4.98 -8.23
CA GLY A 44 17.80 -4.75 -6.81
C GLY A 44 16.59 -4.18 -6.07
N ALA A 45 15.92 -3.18 -6.65
CA ALA A 45 14.70 -2.61 -6.07
C ALA A 45 13.55 -3.63 -5.97
N GLY A 46 13.43 -4.53 -6.95
CA GLY A 46 12.47 -5.64 -6.89
C GLY A 46 12.75 -6.60 -5.73
N ILE A 47 14.02 -6.96 -5.51
CA ILE A 47 14.42 -7.81 -4.38
C ILE A 47 14.14 -7.12 -3.04
N ALA A 48 14.48 -5.83 -2.91
CA ALA A 48 14.20 -5.06 -1.72
C ALA A 48 12.69 -5.09 -1.38
N THR A 49 11.83 -4.91 -2.39
CA THR A 49 10.36 -4.93 -2.23
C THR A 49 9.86 -6.27 -1.76
N LEU A 50 10.34 -7.35 -2.37
CA LEU A 50 9.97 -8.71 -1.97
C LEU A 50 10.41 -9.01 -0.53
N LEU A 51 11.64 -8.64 -0.16
CA LEU A 51 12.17 -8.85 1.19
C LEU A 51 11.38 -8.06 2.23
N ALA A 52 11.01 -6.81 1.93
CA ALA A 52 10.20 -5.98 2.81
C ALA A 52 8.82 -6.58 3.08
N GLN A 53 8.15 -7.02 2.02
CA GLN A 53 6.85 -7.70 2.13
C GLN A 53 6.96 -9.00 2.92
N PHE A 54 8.03 -9.77 2.71
CA PHE A 54 8.29 -11.00 3.45
C PHE A 54 8.52 -10.74 4.94
N LEU A 55 9.36 -9.76 5.29
CA LEU A 55 9.62 -9.38 6.68
C LEU A 55 8.36 -8.85 7.37
N ALA A 56 7.54 -8.05 6.68
CA ALA A 56 6.26 -7.58 7.20
C ALA A 56 5.28 -8.73 7.47
N ALA A 57 5.16 -9.68 6.54
CA ALA A 57 4.34 -10.88 6.71
C ALA A 57 4.82 -11.72 7.91
N LEU A 58 6.14 -11.90 8.04
CA LEU A 58 6.74 -12.63 9.16
C LEU A 58 6.47 -11.94 10.50
N TYR A 59 6.62 -10.60 10.56
CA TYR A 59 6.32 -9.81 11.74
C TYR A 59 4.86 -9.98 12.19
N ILE A 60 3.91 -9.85 11.25
CA ILE A 60 2.48 -10.05 11.52
C ILE A 60 2.26 -11.47 12.07
N LEU A 61 2.81 -12.50 11.44
CA LEU A 61 2.64 -13.88 11.86
C LEU A 61 3.18 -14.12 13.29
N ILE A 62 4.35 -13.58 13.60
CA ILE A 62 4.94 -13.66 14.96
C ILE A 62 4.07 -12.91 15.97
N TYR A 63 3.62 -11.70 15.63
CA TYR A 63 2.80 -10.86 16.51
C TYR A 63 1.47 -11.55 16.87
N TYR A 64 0.77 -12.11 15.88
CA TYR A 64 -0.49 -12.81 16.11
C TYR A 64 -0.31 -14.12 16.87
N ARG A 65 0.79 -14.84 16.64
CA ARG A 65 1.14 -16.05 17.39
C ARG A 65 1.45 -15.75 18.87
N LYS A 66 2.20 -14.68 19.16
CA LYS A 66 2.58 -14.28 20.53
C LYS A 66 1.39 -13.82 21.36
N ASN A 67 0.41 -13.17 20.74
CA ASN A 67 -0.77 -12.64 21.43
C ASN A 67 -1.91 -13.66 21.59
N ASN A 68 -1.71 -14.95 21.25
CA ASN A 68 -2.71 -16.04 21.32
C ASN A 68 -4.05 -15.74 20.61
N LYS A 69 -4.09 -14.75 19.71
CA LYS A 69 -5.31 -14.36 18.98
C LYS A 69 -5.52 -15.16 17.69
N PHE A 70 -4.62 -16.09 17.37
CA PHE A 70 -4.61 -16.78 16.08
C PHE A 70 -3.96 -18.16 16.16
N THR A 71 -4.68 -19.19 15.71
CA THR A 71 -4.12 -20.50 15.39
C THR A 71 -4.25 -20.73 13.88
N LEU A 72 -3.10 -20.85 13.21
CA LEU A 72 -3.05 -20.99 11.75
C LEU A 72 -3.39 -22.45 11.40
N SER A 73 -4.67 -22.71 11.15
CA SER A 73 -5.16 -24.03 10.72
C SER A 73 -5.63 -23.97 9.27
N LEU A 74 -4.80 -24.47 8.36
CA LEU A 74 -5.14 -24.58 6.93
C LEU A 74 -6.15 -25.70 6.65
N LYS A 75 -6.55 -26.48 7.66
CA LYS A 75 -7.37 -27.69 7.50
C LYS A 75 -8.88 -27.42 7.43
N LYS A 76 -9.35 -26.23 7.79
CA LYS A 76 -10.78 -25.89 7.82
C LYS A 76 -11.05 -24.59 7.08
N ILE A 77 -10.97 -24.62 5.76
CA ILE A 77 -11.52 -23.53 4.93
C ILE A 77 -13.03 -23.75 4.85
N GLU A 78 -13.79 -22.95 5.58
CA GLU A 78 -15.25 -22.99 5.52
C GLU A 78 -15.74 -22.13 4.35
N PHE A 79 -16.37 -22.77 3.36
CA PHE A 79 -16.84 -22.09 2.15
C PHE A 79 -17.79 -20.92 2.41
N LYS A 80 -18.55 -20.98 3.51
CA LYS A 80 -19.43 -19.89 3.95
C LYS A 80 -18.64 -18.60 4.22
N TYR A 81 -17.59 -18.67 5.03
CA TYR A 81 -16.74 -17.52 5.34
C TYR A 81 -15.91 -17.10 4.11
N ALA A 82 -15.45 -18.04 3.30
CA ALA A 82 -14.74 -17.73 2.07
C ALA A 82 -15.62 -16.90 1.10
N LYS A 83 -16.90 -17.26 0.95
CA LYS A 83 -17.86 -16.52 0.12
C LYS A 83 -18.16 -15.14 0.68
N GLU A 84 -18.27 -15.00 2.00
CA GLU A 84 -18.49 -13.70 2.66
C GLU A 84 -17.29 -12.77 2.48
N ILE A 85 -16.08 -13.26 2.73
CA ILE A 85 -14.83 -12.52 2.50
C ILE A 85 -14.71 -12.14 1.02
N PHE A 86 -15.00 -13.07 0.11
CA PHE A 86 -14.97 -12.79 -1.33
C PHE A 86 -16.01 -11.75 -1.73
N SER A 87 -17.22 -11.80 -1.18
CA SER A 87 -18.27 -10.81 -1.48
C SER A 87 -17.83 -9.40 -1.08
N VAL A 88 -17.25 -9.24 0.10
CA VAL A 88 -16.74 -7.93 0.56
C VAL A 88 -15.52 -7.51 -0.27
N GLY A 89 -14.57 -8.41 -0.46
CA GLY A 89 -13.33 -8.14 -1.20
C GLY A 89 -13.55 -7.81 -2.67
N SER A 90 -14.54 -8.45 -3.32
CA SER A 90 -14.86 -8.21 -4.73
C SER A 90 -15.27 -6.75 -4.99
N GLY A 91 -16.02 -6.12 -4.08
CA GLY A 91 -16.41 -4.72 -4.22
C GLY A 91 -15.20 -3.78 -4.22
N VAL A 92 -14.25 -4.01 -3.30
CA VAL A 92 -12.99 -3.25 -3.24
C VAL A 92 -12.15 -3.52 -4.49
N PHE A 93 -12.02 -4.78 -4.89
CA PHE A 93 -11.26 -5.18 -6.09
C PHE A 93 -11.74 -4.48 -7.36
N PHE A 94 -13.05 -4.45 -7.62
CA PHE A 94 -13.58 -3.76 -8.79
C PHE A 94 -13.39 -2.24 -8.71
N ARG A 95 -13.48 -1.66 -7.51
CA ARG A 95 -13.19 -0.25 -7.29
C ARG A 95 -11.74 0.08 -7.67
N GLU A 96 -10.77 -0.71 -7.22
CA GLU A 96 -9.35 -0.52 -7.56
C GLU A 96 -9.11 -0.64 -9.07
N ILE A 97 -9.79 -1.58 -9.76
CA ILE A 97 -9.71 -1.69 -11.22
C ILE A 97 -10.25 -0.42 -11.91
N VAL A 98 -11.40 0.08 -11.47
CA VAL A 98 -11.99 1.29 -12.06
C VAL A 98 -11.07 2.49 -11.83
N GLU A 99 -10.51 2.63 -10.62
CA GLU A 99 -9.54 3.69 -10.31
C GLU A 99 -8.29 3.60 -11.19
N ALA A 100 -7.75 2.40 -11.40
CA ALA A 100 -6.60 2.18 -12.29
C ALA A 100 -6.93 2.56 -13.75
N ILE A 101 -8.09 2.15 -14.27
CA ILE A 101 -8.50 2.46 -15.65
C ILE A 101 -8.66 3.98 -15.83
N VAL A 102 -9.32 4.65 -14.88
CA VAL A 102 -9.49 6.11 -14.90
C VAL A 102 -8.14 6.81 -14.93
N LEU A 103 -7.18 6.37 -14.11
CA LEU A 103 -5.84 6.95 -14.07
C LEU A 103 -5.08 6.74 -15.39
N ILE A 104 -5.19 5.56 -16.02
CA ILE A 104 -4.57 5.29 -17.33
C ILE A 104 -5.14 6.23 -18.41
N ILE A 105 -6.46 6.38 -18.47
CA ILE A 105 -7.12 7.27 -19.42
C ILE A 105 -6.69 8.72 -19.17
N LEU A 106 -6.69 9.16 -17.91
CA LEU A 106 -6.30 10.51 -17.53
C LEU A 106 -4.84 10.79 -17.91
N ASN A 107 -3.91 9.89 -17.59
CA ASN A 107 -2.50 10.02 -17.96
C ASN A 107 -2.33 10.10 -19.49
N SER A 108 -3.13 9.33 -20.24
CA SER A 108 -3.11 9.36 -21.71
C SER A 108 -3.61 10.70 -22.27
N ILE A 109 -4.69 11.25 -21.70
CA ILE A 109 -5.24 12.56 -22.09
C ILE A 109 -4.24 13.67 -21.76
N ILE A 110 -3.66 13.68 -20.56
CA ILE A 110 -2.67 14.69 -20.15
C ILE A 110 -1.45 14.63 -21.07
N LEU A 111 -0.97 13.43 -21.40
CA LEU A 111 0.16 13.26 -22.32
C LEU A 111 -0.18 13.80 -23.72
N LEU A 112 -1.39 13.56 -24.21
CA LEU A 112 -1.81 14.00 -25.55
C LEU A 112 -2.02 15.52 -25.64
N VAL A 113 -2.60 16.14 -24.61
CA VAL A 113 -2.97 17.56 -24.62
C VAL A 113 -1.85 18.47 -24.09
N GLY A 114 -1.19 18.07 -23.00
CA GLY A 114 -0.14 18.85 -22.34
C GLY A 114 1.28 18.37 -22.62
N GLY A 115 1.47 17.12 -23.04
CA GLY A 115 2.80 16.54 -23.20
C GLY A 115 3.42 16.09 -21.87
N SER A 116 4.68 15.64 -21.96
CA SER A 116 5.36 14.92 -20.87
C SER A 116 5.60 15.76 -19.60
N ILE A 117 5.78 17.08 -19.73
CA ILE A 117 6.01 17.98 -18.60
C ILE A 117 4.76 18.04 -17.70
N TYR A 118 3.57 18.14 -18.30
CA TYR A 118 2.31 18.20 -17.57
C TYR A 118 1.98 16.85 -16.93
N LEU A 119 2.26 15.74 -17.62
CA LEU A 119 2.13 14.40 -17.04
C LEU A 119 3.03 14.23 -15.82
N SER A 120 4.27 14.74 -15.89
CA SER A 120 5.23 14.65 -14.78
C SER A 120 4.77 15.47 -13.58
N ALA A 121 4.30 16.71 -13.81
CA ALA A 121 3.75 17.56 -12.75
C ALA A 121 2.50 16.94 -12.10
N PHE A 122 1.57 16.43 -12.92
CA PHE A 122 0.38 15.74 -12.45
C PHE A 122 0.75 14.52 -11.58
N SER A 123 1.73 13.72 -12.02
CA SER A 123 2.17 12.53 -11.29
C SER A 123 2.72 12.87 -9.89
N ILE A 124 3.48 13.96 -9.77
CA ILE A 124 4.00 14.44 -8.48
C ILE A 124 2.85 14.88 -7.57
N ILE A 125 1.90 15.67 -8.09
CA ILE A 125 0.75 16.16 -7.33
C ILE A 125 -0.12 14.98 -6.86
N ASN A 126 -0.42 14.04 -7.75
CA ASN A 126 -1.24 12.89 -7.44
C ASN A 126 -0.61 12.02 -6.35
N LYS A 127 0.73 11.89 -6.33
CA LYS A 127 1.46 11.15 -5.29
C LYS A 127 1.43 11.81 -3.90
N ILE A 128 1.16 13.11 -3.80
CA ILE A 128 1.03 13.83 -2.52
C ILE A 128 -0.41 13.77 -2.00
N ILE A 129 -1.38 13.74 -2.91
CA ILE A 129 -2.82 13.72 -2.58
C ILE A 129 -3.29 12.33 -2.15
N MET A 130 -2.77 11.28 -2.80
CA MET A 130 -3.04 9.87 -2.46
C MET A 130 -2.19 9.41 -1.29
#